data_AF-A0A522X1J1-F1
#
_entry.id   AF-A0A522X1J1-F1
#
_cell.length_a   1.000
_cell.length_b   1.000
_cell.length_c   1.000
_cell.angle_alpha   90.00
_cell.angle_beta   90.00
_cell.angle_gamma   90.00
#
_symmetry.space_group_name_H-M   'P 1'
#
loop_
_entity.id
_entity.type
_entity.pdbx_description
1 polymer ?
#
loop_
_entity_poly.entity_id
_entity_poly.type
_entity_poly.pdbx_seq_one_letter_code
_entity_poly.pdbx_strand_id
1 'polypeptide(L)'
;MLVFNLAKGRLKADPSRALGCLILASLLSAVYFRPWHAKGRLVPVHLFIDETQNLISDRINETLAESRKFGLHLTLAQQIIGQEMDTQLEEVVLGNTDVKITGPAGYKSDSKFARETGISIEELQRLGKWQLFLAAGEALRVPLRTFDHLVGDRACLLPDEWQRRKARQVARYYRKAGDECDTAPSTPGVTEEWDTFC
;
A
#
# COMPACT_ATOMS: atom_id res chain seq x y z
N MET A 1 7.80 6.88 -7.10
CA MET A 1 7.23 6.67 -5.74
C MET A 1 6.74 8.01 -5.23
N LEU A 2 5.46 8.08 -4.83
CA LEU A 2 4.87 9.25 -4.18
C LEU A 2 4.52 8.84 -2.75
N VAL A 3 4.82 9.70 -1.78
CA VAL A 3 4.51 9.45 -0.36
C VAL A 3 3.72 10.63 0.16
N PHE A 4 2.52 10.36 0.68
CA PHE A 4 1.65 11.36 1.26
C PHE A 4 1.68 11.21 2.79
N ASN A 5 2.16 12.25 3.48
CA ASN A 5 2.15 12.26 4.95
C ASN A 5 0.84 12.88 5.44
N LEU A 6 -0.06 12.02 5.94
CA LEU A 6 -1.37 12.39 6.48
C LEU A 6 -1.42 12.28 8.02
N ALA A 7 -0.27 12.41 8.69
CA ALA A 7 -0.18 12.25 10.13
C ALA A 7 -1.08 13.26 10.88
N LYS A 8 -1.96 12.71 11.74
CA LYS A 8 -2.95 13.47 12.53
C LYS A 8 -2.33 14.52 13.48
N GLY A 9 -1.03 14.42 13.75
CA GLY A 9 -0.29 15.40 14.57
C GLY A 9 -0.02 16.72 13.85
N ARG A 10 0.01 16.73 12.50
CA ARG A 10 0.23 17.95 11.70
C ARG A 10 -1.07 18.52 11.14
N LEU A 11 -1.99 17.64 10.79
CA LEU A 11 -3.33 17.96 10.29
C LEU A 11 -4.30 17.35 11.29
N LYS A 12 -5.28 18.09 11.81
CA LYS A 12 -6.31 17.50 12.70
C LYS A 12 -6.96 16.28 12.00
N ALA A 13 -7.61 15.40 12.78
CA ALA A 13 -8.11 14.12 12.27
C ALA A 13 -9.02 14.26 11.03
N ASP A 14 -10.01 15.16 11.07
CA ASP A 14 -10.97 15.29 9.96
C ASP A 14 -10.36 15.87 8.67
N PRO A 15 -9.56 16.96 8.71
CA PRO A 15 -8.86 17.44 7.52
C PRO A 15 -7.92 16.39 6.91
N SER A 16 -7.21 15.61 7.73
CA SER A 16 -6.33 14.54 7.25
C SER A 16 -7.11 13.49 6.47
N ARG A 17 -8.27 13.11 7.01
CA ARG A 17 -9.16 12.13 6.39
C ARG A 17 -9.70 12.64 5.06
N ALA A 18 -10.24 13.85 5.04
CA ALA A 18 -10.78 14.47 3.83
C ALA A 18 -9.71 14.61 2.74
N LEU A 19 -8.50 15.06 3.10
CA LEU A 19 -7.39 15.17 2.18
C LEU A 19 -6.95 13.80 1.65
N GLY A 20 -6.88 12.79 2.51
CA GLY A 20 -6.58 11.42 2.12
C GLY A 20 -7.58 10.86 1.11
N CYS A 21 -8.88 11.05 1.36
CA CYS A 21 -9.93 10.63 0.43
C CYS A 21 -9.82 11.35 -0.91
N LEU A 22 -9.52 12.66 -0.92
CA LEU A 22 -9.34 13.43 -2.15
C LEU A 22 -8.13 12.94 -2.97
N ILE A 23 -6.99 12.72 -2.30
CA ILE A 23 -5.77 12.20 -2.95
C ILE A 23 -6.04 10.82 -3.54
N LEU A 24 -6.70 9.94 -2.78
CA LEU A 24 -7.04 8.61 -3.23
C LEU A 24 -7.95 8.64 -4.45
N ALA A 25 -9.04 9.41 -4.40
CA ALA A 25 -9.95 9.56 -5.53
C ALA A 25 -9.24 10.08 -6.79
N SER A 26 -8.33 11.05 -6.62
CA SER A 26 -7.53 11.62 -7.72
C SER A 26 -6.58 10.58 -8.32
N LEU A 27 -5.93 9.78 -7.47
CA LEU A 27 -5.02 8.71 -7.91
C LEU A 27 -5.76 7.60 -8.64
N LEU A 28 -6.91 7.16 -8.12
CA LEU A 28 -7.75 6.16 -8.76
C LEU A 28 -8.25 6.64 -10.12
N SER A 29 -8.70 7.89 -10.21
CA SER A 29 -9.06 8.52 -11.48
C SER A 29 -7.91 8.49 -12.49
N ALA A 30 -6.71 8.90 -12.07
CA ALA A 30 -5.53 8.87 -12.94
C ALA A 30 -5.16 7.45 -13.41
N VAL A 31 -5.38 6.44 -12.56
CA VAL A 31 -5.15 5.04 -12.92
C VAL A 31 -6.18 4.53 -13.93
N TYR A 32 -7.46 4.87 -13.75
CA TYR A 32 -8.54 4.43 -14.65
C TYR A 32 -8.47 5.08 -16.03
N PHE A 33 -8.05 6.34 -16.12
CA PHE A 33 -7.96 7.07 -17.38
C PHE A 33 -6.59 6.95 -18.08
N ARG A 34 -5.66 6.14 -17.57
CA ARG A 34 -4.34 6.01 -18.19
C ARG A 34 -4.44 5.38 -19.58
N PRO A 35 -3.81 5.97 -20.61
CA PRO A 35 -3.81 5.38 -21.93
C PRO A 35 -3.04 4.06 -21.91
N TRP A 36 -3.53 3.09 -22.68
CA TRP A 36 -2.81 1.84 -22.91
C TRP A 36 -1.54 2.16 -23.71
N HIS A 37 -0.37 1.71 -23.23
CA HIS A 37 0.86 1.87 -23.99
C HIS A 37 0.76 1.10 -25.31
N ALA A 38 1.48 1.56 -26.35
CA ALA A 38 1.45 1.01 -27.71
C ALA A 38 1.73 -0.51 -27.82
N LYS A 39 2.28 -1.13 -26.78
CA LYS A 39 2.52 -2.58 -26.68
C LYS A 39 1.43 -3.34 -25.89
N GLY A 40 0.31 -2.70 -25.55
CA GLY A 40 -0.75 -3.27 -24.70
C GLY A 40 -0.35 -3.52 -23.24
N ARG A 41 0.87 -3.16 -22.84
CA ARG A 41 1.39 -3.42 -21.49
C ARG A 41 1.13 -2.22 -20.59
N LEU A 42 0.23 -2.40 -19.63
CA LEU A 42 -0.03 -1.44 -18.57
C LEU A 42 1.14 -1.46 -17.56
N VAL A 43 1.60 -0.28 -17.12
CA VAL A 43 2.61 -0.18 -16.05
C VAL A 43 1.92 -0.45 -14.69
N PRO A 44 2.36 -1.47 -13.92
CA PRO A 44 1.77 -1.75 -12.61
C PRO A 44 1.91 -0.57 -11.66
N VAL A 45 0.83 -0.24 -10.95
CA VAL A 45 0.83 0.77 -9.88
C VAL A 45 0.56 0.08 -8.57
N HIS A 46 1.45 0.28 -7.60
CA HIS A 46 1.30 -0.25 -6.24
C HIS A 46 0.90 0.88 -5.31
N LEU A 47 -0.26 0.72 -4.67
CA LEU A 47 -0.82 1.66 -3.73
C LEU A 47 -0.81 1.05 -2.33
N PHE A 48 -0.04 1.66 -1.45
CA PHE A 48 0.04 1.29 -0.04
C PHE A 48 -0.77 2.27 0.78
N ILE A 49 -1.72 1.75 1.55
CA ILE A 49 -2.56 2.54 2.45
C ILE A 49 -2.31 2.05 3.87
N ASP A 50 -1.74 2.93 4.68
CA ASP A 50 -1.61 2.71 6.11
C ASP A 50 -2.84 3.24 6.85
N GLU A 51 -3.20 2.61 7.95
CA GLU A 51 -4.39 2.93 8.76
C GLU A 51 -5.67 3.03 7.88
N THR A 52 -5.89 1.97 7.10
CA THR A 52 -6.91 1.88 6.04
C THR A 52 -8.31 2.26 6.50
N GLN A 53 -8.66 2.01 7.76
CA GLN A 53 -9.95 2.36 8.35
C GLN A 53 -10.28 3.86 8.25
N ASN A 54 -9.27 4.74 8.12
CA ASN A 54 -9.53 6.16 7.93
C ASN A 54 -9.98 6.50 6.50
N LEU A 55 -9.57 5.69 5.51
CA LEU A 55 -9.81 5.97 4.09
C LEU A 55 -10.84 5.03 3.46
N ILE A 56 -11.25 3.96 4.16
CA ILE A 56 -12.19 2.96 3.65
C ILE A 56 -13.55 3.59 3.26
N SER A 57 -14.08 3.19 2.11
CA SER A 57 -15.39 3.61 1.59
C SER A 57 -15.88 2.62 0.52
N ASP A 58 -17.16 2.66 0.17
CA ASP A 58 -17.75 1.78 -0.86
C ASP A 58 -17.00 1.82 -2.20
N ARG A 59 -16.48 2.99 -2.59
CA ARG A 59 -15.69 3.12 -3.83
C ARG A 59 -14.37 2.36 -3.80
N ILE A 60 -13.77 2.18 -2.62
CA ILE A 60 -12.55 1.37 -2.49
C ILE A 60 -12.88 -0.10 -2.70
N ASN A 61 -14.07 -0.56 -2.37
CA ASN A 61 -14.50 -1.94 -2.63
C ASN A 61 -14.63 -2.23 -4.11
N GLU A 62 -15.35 -1.36 -4.81
CA GLU A 62 -15.47 -1.43 -6.27
C GLU A 62 -14.07 -1.43 -6.90
N THR A 63 -13.20 -0.54 -6.41
CA THR A 63 -11.81 -0.46 -6.86
C THR A 63 -11.03 -1.75 -6.58
N LEU A 64 -11.16 -2.38 -5.42
CA LEU A 64 -10.48 -3.63 -5.09
C LEU A 64 -10.88 -4.74 -6.07
N ALA A 65 -12.17 -4.86 -6.36
CA ALA A 65 -12.72 -5.85 -7.28
C ALA A 65 -12.24 -5.64 -8.73
N GLU A 66 -12.03 -4.39 -9.15
CA GLU A 66 -11.66 -4.07 -10.55
C GLU A 66 -10.18 -3.78 -10.77
N SER A 67 -9.42 -3.59 -9.69
CA SER A 67 -8.02 -3.13 -9.67
C SER A 67 -7.10 -3.88 -10.65
N ARG A 68 -7.27 -5.20 -10.76
CA ARG A 68 -6.50 -6.08 -11.65
C ARG A 68 -6.62 -5.68 -13.12
N LYS A 69 -7.81 -5.26 -13.58
CA LYS A 69 -8.05 -4.82 -14.98
C LYS A 69 -7.19 -3.61 -15.33
N PHE A 70 -6.95 -2.76 -14.34
CA PHE A 70 -6.22 -1.52 -14.48
C PHE A 70 -4.78 -1.63 -13.98
N GLY A 71 -4.23 -2.83 -13.77
CA GLY A 71 -2.87 -3.02 -13.26
C GLY A 71 -2.58 -2.24 -11.97
N LEU A 72 -3.59 -2.10 -11.11
CA LEU A 72 -3.49 -1.48 -9.79
C LEU A 72 -3.41 -2.59 -8.74
N HIS A 73 -2.44 -2.48 -7.84
CA HIS A 73 -2.24 -3.40 -6.73
C HIS A 73 -2.38 -2.61 -5.43
N LEU A 74 -3.37 -2.99 -4.61
CA LEU A 74 -3.59 -2.35 -3.31
C LEU A 74 -2.95 -3.19 -2.20
N THR A 75 -2.30 -2.52 -1.26
CA THR A 75 -1.80 -3.10 -0.02
C THR A 75 -2.36 -2.29 1.14
N LEU A 76 -3.20 -2.92 1.93
CA LEU A 76 -3.94 -2.30 3.02
C LEU A 76 -3.33 -2.74 4.35
N ALA A 77 -2.93 -1.79 5.18
CA ALA A 77 -2.49 -2.05 6.55
C ALA A 77 -3.55 -1.58 7.55
N GLN A 78 -3.81 -2.41 8.55
CA GLN A 78 -4.77 -2.17 9.63
C GLN A 78 -4.32 -2.91 10.90
N GLN A 79 -4.57 -2.32 12.07
CA GLN A 79 -4.25 -2.94 13.36
C GLN A 79 -5.32 -3.94 13.78
N ILE A 80 -6.59 -3.66 13.47
CA ILE A 80 -7.74 -4.47 13.82
C ILE A 80 -8.53 -4.76 12.54
N ILE A 81 -8.83 -6.04 12.30
CA ILE A 81 -9.56 -6.47 11.11
C ILE A 81 -11.02 -5.96 11.18
N GLY A 82 -11.41 -5.16 10.18
CA GLY A 82 -12.75 -4.60 10.06
C GLY A 82 -13.03 -3.38 10.94
N GLN A 83 -12.00 -2.72 11.47
CA GLN A 83 -12.20 -1.49 12.25
C GLN A 83 -12.81 -0.39 11.37
N GLU A 84 -13.86 0.28 11.87
CA GLU A 84 -14.65 1.29 11.12
C GLU A 84 -15.21 0.78 9.78
N MET A 85 -15.36 -0.55 9.62
CA MET A 85 -16.00 -1.19 8.48
C MET A 85 -17.31 -1.83 8.93
N ASP A 86 -18.34 -1.76 8.08
CA ASP A 86 -19.48 -2.66 8.26
C ASP A 86 -19.10 -4.10 7.85
N THR A 87 -19.96 -5.06 8.23
CA THR A 87 -19.71 -6.48 7.97
C THR A 87 -19.60 -6.80 6.48
N GLN A 88 -20.39 -6.16 5.63
CA GLN A 88 -20.38 -6.43 4.18
C GLN A 88 -19.07 -5.95 3.55
N LEU A 89 -18.65 -4.73 3.91
CA LEU A 89 -17.40 -4.12 3.50
C LEU A 89 -16.20 -4.96 3.96
N GLU A 90 -16.19 -5.42 5.21
CA GLU A 90 -15.16 -6.29 5.73
C GLU A 90 -15.04 -7.60 4.92
N GLU A 91 -16.17 -8.27 4.68
CA GLU A 91 -16.21 -9.53 3.91
C GLU A 91 -15.69 -9.33 2.48
N VAL A 92 -16.05 -8.22 1.83
CA VAL A 92 -15.59 -7.89 0.48
C VAL A 92 -14.07 -7.65 0.46
N VAL A 93 -13.53 -6.92 1.43
CA VAL A 93 -12.08 -6.68 1.52
C VAL A 93 -11.33 -7.99 1.76
N LEU A 94 -11.79 -8.82 2.69
CA LEU A 94 -11.18 -10.12 3.00
C LEU A 94 -11.27 -11.10 1.82
N GLY A 95 -12.39 -11.09 1.09
CA GLY A 95 -12.61 -11.95 -0.08
C GLY A 95 -11.80 -11.54 -1.31
N ASN A 96 -11.51 -10.25 -1.50
CA ASN A 96 -10.74 -9.75 -2.65
C ASN A 96 -9.21 -9.69 -2.39
N THR A 97 -8.77 -9.96 -1.17
CA THR A 97 -7.34 -9.96 -0.80
C THR A 97 -6.79 -11.38 -0.78
N ASP A 98 -6.08 -11.77 -1.84
CA ASP A 98 -5.52 -13.12 -1.94
C ASP A 98 -4.30 -13.33 -1.02
N VAL A 99 -3.45 -12.30 -0.90
CA VAL A 99 -2.28 -12.31 -0.01
C VAL A 99 -2.63 -11.59 1.28
N LYS A 100 -2.44 -12.28 2.40
CA LYS A 100 -2.68 -11.76 3.75
C LYS A 100 -1.42 -11.96 4.59
N ILE A 101 -0.97 -10.89 5.24
CA ILE A 101 0.17 -10.93 6.16
C ILE A 101 -0.34 -10.49 7.53
N THR A 102 -0.09 -11.28 8.58
CA THR A 102 -0.54 -10.94 9.94
C THR A 102 0.49 -11.24 10.99
N GLY A 103 0.42 -10.50 12.08
CA GLY A 103 1.00 -10.88 13.37
C GLY A 103 -0.10 -11.04 14.42
N PRO A 104 0.25 -11.18 15.70
CA PRO A 104 -0.70 -11.19 16.79
C PRO A 104 -1.37 -9.81 16.93
N ALA A 105 -2.71 -9.77 16.79
CA ALA A 105 -3.50 -8.52 16.80
C ALA A 105 -4.68 -8.58 17.80
N GLY A 106 -4.68 -9.59 18.67
CA GLY A 106 -5.69 -9.80 19.70
C GLY A 106 -6.83 -10.70 19.22
N TYR A 107 -7.49 -11.37 20.18
CA TYR A 107 -8.38 -12.51 19.92
C TYR A 107 -9.42 -12.30 18.81
N LYS A 108 -10.06 -11.12 18.74
CA LYS A 108 -11.07 -10.83 17.71
C LYS A 108 -10.48 -10.81 16.30
N SER A 109 -9.36 -10.12 16.11
CA SER A 109 -8.66 -10.06 14.82
C SER A 109 -8.04 -11.41 14.48
N ASP A 110 -7.42 -12.07 15.46
CA ASP A 110 -6.79 -13.37 15.29
C ASP A 110 -7.82 -14.42 14.86
N SER A 111 -9.01 -14.40 15.47
CA SER A 111 -10.11 -15.31 15.12
C SER A 111 -10.61 -15.12 13.69
N LYS A 112 -10.77 -13.87 13.24
CA LYS A 112 -11.13 -13.56 11.85
C LYS A 112 -10.05 -14.04 10.89
N PHE A 113 -8.78 -13.74 11.17
CA PHE A 113 -7.67 -14.16 10.32
C PHE A 113 -7.55 -15.69 10.24
N ALA A 114 -7.71 -16.37 11.38
CA ALA A 114 -7.68 -17.83 11.44
C ALA A 114 -8.76 -18.46 10.55
N ARG A 115 -9.97 -17.89 10.56
CA ARG A 115 -11.08 -18.32 9.69
C ARG A 115 -10.75 -18.18 8.20
N GLU A 116 -10.10 -17.08 7.81
CA GLU A 116 -9.78 -16.81 6.41
C GLU A 116 -8.56 -17.56 5.88
N THR A 117 -7.62 -17.95 6.75
CA THR A 117 -6.32 -18.49 6.31
C THR A 117 -6.07 -19.95 6.68
N GLY A 118 -6.83 -20.48 7.65
CA GLY A 118 -6.64 -21.80 8.23
C GLY A 118 -5.51 -21.90 9.26
N ILE A 119 -4.85 -20.78 9.60
CA ILE A 119 -3.82 -20.74 10.64
C ILE A 119 -4.50 -20.69 12.02
N SER A 120 -4.04 -21.48 12.99
CA SER A 120 -4.66 -21.50 14.31
C SER A 120 -4.39 -20.22 15.10
N ILE A 121 -5.31 -19.87 16.02
CA ILE A 121 -5.14 -18.71 16.91
C ILE A 121 -3.92 -18.90 17.81
N GLU A 122 -3.67 -20.13 18.26
CA GLU A 122 -2.53 -20.48 19.09
C GLU A 122 -1.20 -20.26 18.36
N GLU A 123 -1.12 -20.56 17.06
CA GLU A 123 0.07 -20.27 16.24
C GLU A 123 0.30 -18.77 16.10
N LEU A 124 -0.76 -17.99 15.86
CA LEU A 124 -0.67 -16.52 15.79
C LEU A 124 -0.15 -15.92 17.09
N GLN A 125 -0.65 -16.38 18.23
CA GLN A 125 -0.28 -15.88 19.56
C GLN A 125 1.12 -16.32 19.99
N ARG A 126 1.66 -17.40 19.42
CA ARG A 126 3.04 -17.85 19.68
C ARG A 126 4.09 -17.05 18.91
N LEU A 127 3.69 -16.26 17.92
CA LEU A 127 4.63 -15.43 17.16
C LEU A 127 5.37 -14.47 18.09
N GLY A 128 6.70 -14.53 18.03
CA GLY A 128 7.57 -13.60 18.72
C GLY A 128 7.68 -12.26 18.00
N LYS A 129 8.46 -11.35 18.59
CA LYS A 129 8.78 -10.06 17.97
C LYS A 129 9.43 -10.28 16.59
N TRP A 130 8.97 -9.53 15.59
CA TRP A 130 9.43 -9.63 14.19
C TRP A 130 9.05 -10.92 13.46
N GLN A 131 8.09 -11.68 13.99
CA GLN A 131 7.53 -12.83 13.29
C GLN A 131 6.10 -12.52 12.84
N LEU A 132 5.80 -12.89 11.61
CA LEU A 132 4.49 -12.74 10.97
C LEU A 132 4.15 -14.05 10.26
N PHE A 133 2.89 -14.27 9.92
CA PHE A 133 2.51 -15.27 8.92
C PHE A 133 2.18 -14.58 7.60
N LEU A 134 2.57 -15.22 6.50
CA LEU A 134 2.05 -14.94 5.18
C LEU A 134 1.15 -16.09 4.75
N ALA A 135 -0.08 -15.75 4.40
CA ALA A 135 -1.03 -16.63 3.75
C ALA A 135 -1.29 -16.13 2.33
N ALA A 136 -1.26 -17.02 1.35
CA ALA A 136 -1.64 -16.69 -0.03
C ALA A 136 -2.39 -17.87 -0.66
N GLY A 137 -3.59 -17.59 -1.18
CA GLY A 137 -4.51 -18.62 -1.66
C GLY A 137 -4.77 -19.72 -0.62
N GLU A 138 -5.12 -20.91 -1.08
CA GLU A 138 -5.44 -22.05 -0.21
C GLU A 138 -4.24 -22.89 0.22
N ALA A 139 -3.06 -22.67 -0.39
CA ALA A 139 -1.92 -23.57 -0.24
C ALA A 139 -0.77 -22.98 0.60
N LEU A 140 -0.52 -21.68 0.49
CA LEU A 140 0.67 -21.08 1.10
C LEU A 140 0.35 -20.55 2.48
N ARG A 141 0.96 -21.13 3.52
CA ARG A 141 1.03 -20.58 4.88
C ARG A 141 2.47 -20.70 5.35
N VAL A 142 3.17 -19.58 5.43
CA VAL A 142 4.59 -19.58 5.80
C VAL A 142 4.85 -18.57 6.92
N PRO A 143 5.57 -18.98 7.98
CA PRO A 143 6.07 -18.01 8.95
C PRO A 143 7.15 -17.15 8.27
N LEU A 144 6.99 -15.85 8.35
CA LEU A 144 7.96 -14.85 7.93
C LEU A 144 8.68 -14.30 9.16
N ARG A 145 9.99 -14.11 9.03
CA ARG A 145 10.78 -13.35 9.99
C ARG A 145 11.19 -12.04 9.34
N THR A 146 10.74 -10.93 9.90
CA THR A 146 11.15 -9.59 9.46
C THR A 146 12.45 -9.20 10.14
N PHE A 147 13.15 -8.26 9.51
CA PHE A 147 14.40 -7.73 10.03
C PHE A 147 14.15 -6.41 10.76
N ASP A 148 14.91 -6.14 11.82
CA ASP A 148 14.82 -4.89 12.58
C ASP A 148 15.79 -3.81 12.08
N HIS A 149 16.54 -4.07 11.01
CA HIS A 149 17.61 -3.17 10.53
C HIS A 149 17.08 -1.81 10.03
N LEU A 150 15.79 -1.70 9.69
CA LEU A 150 15.13 -0.44 9.31
C LEU A 150 14.46 0.28 10.50
N VAL A 151 14.50 -0.29 11.70
CA VAL A 151 13.75 0.20 12.85
C VAL A 151 14.57 1.23 13.63
N GLY A 152 13.94 2.37 13.96
CA GLY A 152 14.56 3.40 14.80
C GLY A 152 15.63 4.20 14.08
N ASP A 153 15.34 4.64 12.85
CA ASP A 153 16.20 5.51 12.03
C ASP A 153 17.59 4.95 11.69
N ARG A 154 17.84 3.65 11.94
CA ARG A 154 19.13 2.98 11.67
C ARG A 154 19.55 2.99 10.20
N ALA A 155 18.57 3.11 9.29
CA ALA A 155 18.79 3.21 7.85
C ALA A 155 18.37 4.59 7.29
N CYS A 156 18.23 5.60 8.14
CA CYS A 156 17.91 6.95 7.68
C CYS A 156 19.09 7.55 6.90
N LEU A 157 18.74 8.25 5.82
CA LEU A 157 19.70 9.01 5.04
C LEU A 157 20.32 10.10 5.91
N LEU A 158 21.64 10.29 5.77
CA LEU A 158 22.29 11.43 6.39
C LEU A 158 21.67 12.73 5.84
N PRO A 159 21.63 13.83 6.61
CA PRO A 159 21.00 15.08 6.18
C PRO A 159 21.46 15.56 4.79
N ASP A 160 22.76 15.49 4.49
CA ASP A 160 23.31 15.90 3.19
C ASP A 160 22.93 14.96 2.05
N GLU A 161 22.77 13.66 2.32
CA GLU A 161 22.29 12.70 1.32
C GLU A 161 20.81 12.94 1.02
N TRP A 162 20.01 13.25 2.05
CA TRP A 162 18.61 13.62 1.91
C TRP A 162 18.45 14.87 1.04
N GLN A 163 19.22 15.93 1.30
CA GLN A 163 19.16 17.15 0.48
C GLN A 163 19.54 16.87 -0.98
N ARG A 164 20.60 16.08 -1.23
CA ARG A 164 21.00 15.67 -2.58
C ARG A 164 19.91 14.87 -3.29
N ARG A 165 19.29 13.90 -2.61
CA ARG A 165 18.16 13.11 -3.17
C ARG A 165 16.95 14.00 -3.46
N LYS A 166 16.61 14.92 -2.56
CA LYS A 166 15.50 15.87 -2.74
C LYS A 166 15.72 16.77 -3.95
N ALA A 167 16.90 17.37 -4.09
CA ALA A 167 17.25 18.20 -5.25
C ALA A 167 17.13 17.42 -6.56
N ARG A 168 17.64 16.17 -6.60
CA ARG A 168 17.52 15.28 -7.76
C ARG A 168 16.06 14.95 -8.09
N GLN A 169 15.22 14.69 -7.09
CA GLN A 169 13.81 14.41 -7.31
C GLN A 169 13.07 15.61 -7.89
N VAL A 170 13.26 16.80 -7.31
CA VAL A 170 12.65 18.05 -7.80
C VAL A 170 13.03 18.31 -9.24
N ALA A 171 14.32 18.18 -9.60
CA ALA A 171 14.79 18.43 -10.96
C ALA A 171 14.27 17.42 -12.01
N ARG A 172 14.00 16.17 -11.61
CA ARG A 172 13.62 15.10 -12.55
C ARG A 172 12.11 14.86 -12.66
N TYR A 173 11.38 15.02 -11.56
CA TYR A 173 9.99 14.54 -11.45
C TYR A 173 8.98 15.63 -11.13
N TYR A 174 9.42 16.84 -10.75
CA TYR A 174 8.52 17.93 -10.41
C TYR A 174 8.72 19.10 -11.38
N ARG A 175 7.62 19.72 -11.79
CA ARG A 175 7.62 20.96 -12.57
C ARG A 175 7.38 22.14 -11.63
N LYS A 176 7.81 23.35 -12.02
CA LYS A 176 7.39 24.55 -11.30
C LYS A 176 5.90 24.79 -11.54
N ALA A 177 5.20 25.23 -10.51
CA ALA A 177 3.79 25.59 -10.65
C ALA A 177 3.66 26.78 -11.62
N GLY A 178 2.91 26.61 -12.71
CA GLY A 178 2.69 27.64 -13.74
C GLY A 178 3.32 27.35 -15.11
N ASP A 179 4.18 26.34 -15.23
CA ASP A 179 4.76 25.93 -16.52
C ASP A 179 3.75 25.09 -17.35
N GLU A 180 3.58 25.41 -18.63
CA GLU A 180 2.64 24.75 -19.55
C GLU A 180 2.89 23.24 -19.69
N CYS A 181 1.82 22.50 -20.04
CA CYS A 181 1.84 21.05 -20.14
C CYS A 181 2.41 20.51 -21.46
N ASP A 182 3.63 20.94 -21.81
CA ASP A 182 4.29 20.41 -22.98
C ASP A 182 5.16 19.22 -22.58
N THR A 183 4.55 18.04 -22.77
CA THR A 183 5.09 16.69 -22.63
C THR A 183 5.46 16.24 -21.20
N ALA A 184 5.02 15.03 -20.85
CA ALA A 184 5.46 14.35 -19.64
C ALA A 184 6.97 14.12 -19.72
N PRO A 185 7.74 14.33 -18.64
CA PRO A 185 9.16 14.01 -18.64
C PRO A 185 9.34 12.55 -19.03
N SER A 186 10.19 12.30 -20.04
CA SER A 186 10.49 10.95 -20.48
C SER A 186 10.88 10.10 -19.27
N THR A 187 10.18 8.97 -19.09
CA THR A 187 10.57 8.00 -18.06
C THR A 187 11.97 7.53 -18.44
N PRO A 188 13.01 7.74 -17.61
CA PRO A 188 14.32 7.21 -17.92
C PRO A 188 14.15 5.70 -18.12
N GLY A 189 14.61 5.20 -19.27
CA GLY A 189 14.48 3.80 -19.65
C GLY A 189 14.85 2.91 -18.47
N VAL A 190 14.04 1.88 -18.24
CA VAL A 190 14.37 0.78 -17.34
C VAL A 190 15.72 0.26 -17.81
N THR A 191 16.80 0.59 -17.09
CA THR A 191 18.09 -0.05 -17.32
C THR A 191 17.91 -1.53 -17.00
N GLU A 192 18.47 -2.40 -17.85
CA GLU A 192 18.40 -3.86 -17.82
C GLU A 192 18.90 -4.52 -16.51
N GLU A 193 19.20 -3.75 -15.46
CA GLU A 193 19.73 -4.26 -14.18
C GLU A 193 18.67 -4.95 -13.29
N TRP A 194 17.37 -4.79 -13.58
CA TRP A 194 16.30 -5.40 -12.78
C TRP A 194 16.05 -6.88 -13.06
N ASP A 195 16.63 -7.44 -14.13
CA ASP A 195 16.48 -8.87 -14.47
C ASP A 195 17.34 -9.79 -13.57
N THR A 196 18.14 -9.24 -12.67
CA THR A 196 19.00 -10.02 -11.76
C THR A 196 18.33 -10.40 -10.43
N PHE A 197 17.06 -10.03 -10.22
CA PHE A 197 16.33 -10.27 -8.96
C PHE A 197 15.06 -11.14 -9.11
N CYS A 198 14.92 -11.90 -10.20
CA CYS A 198 13.92 -12.96 -10.33
C CYS A 198 14.56 -14.34 -10.40
#